data_AF-A0A4Q1J7R1-F1
#
_entry.id   AF-A0A4Q1J7R1-F1
#
_cell.length_a   1.000
_cell.length_b   1.000
_cell.length_c   1.000
_cell.angle_alpha   90.00
_cell.angle_beta   90.00
_cell.angle_gamma   90.00
#
_symmetry.space_group_name_H-M   'P 1'
#
loop_
_entity.id
_entity.type
_entity.pdbx_description
1 polymer ?
#
loop_
_entity_poly.entity_id
_entity_poly.type
_entity_poly.pdbx_seq_one_letter_code
_entity_poly.pdbx_strand_id
1 'polypeptide(L)'
;MLGDSFPPGFMASFSQNRGISPGDVLYLHCEFTTPPKIKFMVVVCCEPLLVLLINSEVNPFIQQNHSLMVCQVAISQADHDFLDWDSFVNCIQAHEAFDLEVIKEQIAADYGGVLKGRITDQCMQQVRTAVMASKTMVKRHKRSILNALQQYE
;
A
#
# COMPACT_ATOMS: atom_id res chain seq x y z
N MET A 1 4.87 -15.12 -15.38
CA MET A 1 4.01 -13.93 -15.32
C MET A 1 2.58 -14.37 -15.52
N LEU A 2 1.72 -14.23 -14.50
CA LEU A 2 0.32 -14.68 -14.50
C LEU A 2 -0.68 -13.62 -15.03
N GLY A 3 -0.18 -12.47 -15.49
CA GLY A 3 -1.01 -11.36 -16.00
C GLY A 3 -1.69 -11.65 -17.34
N ASP A 4 -1.15 -12.56 -18.14
CA ASP A 4 -1.55 -12.77 -19.54
C ASP A 4 -2.60 -13.88 -19.74
N SER A 5 -3.17 -14.44 -18.66
CA SER A 5 -4.05 -15.63 -18.74
C SER A 5 -5.44 -15.43 -18.14
N PHE A 6 -5.94 -14.19 -18.11
CA PHE A 6 -7.29 -13.94 -17.62
C PHE A 6 -8.33 -13.97 -18.76
N PRO A 7 -9.49 -14.63 -18.56
CA PRO A 7 -10.57 -14.65 -19.52
C PRO A 7 -11.05 -13.23 -19.91
N PRO A 8 -11.53 -13.02 -21.14
CA PRO A 8 -12.21 -11.78 -21.52
C PRO A 8 -13.33 -11.48 -20.52
N GLY A 9 -13.30 -10.29 -19.89
CA GLY A 9 -14.29 -9.86 -18.89
C GLY A 9 -13.94 -10.17 -17.43
N PHE A 10 -12.89 -10.95 -17.14
CA PHE A 10 -12.43 -11.19 -15.76
C PHE A 10 -12.06 -9.87 -15.06
N MET A 11 -11.31 -8.99 -15.74
CA MET A 11 -10.89 -7.70 -15.19
C MET A 11 -12.07 -6.76 -14.91
N ALA A 12 -13.06 -6.74 -15.81
CA ALA A 12 -14.30 -6.00 -15.59
C ALA A 12 -15.07 -6.54 -14.38
N SER A 13 -15.17 -7.86 -14.23
CA SER A 13 -15.83 -8.49 -13.08
C SER A 13 -15.07 -8.33 -11.77
N PHE A 14 -13.73 -8.28 -11.78
CA PHE A 14 -12.92 -8.05 -10.59
C PHE A 14 -13.02 -6.59 -10.12
N SER A 15 -12.92 -5.64 -11.07
CA SER A 15 -13.14 -4.22 -10.80
C SER A 15 -14.55 -3.95 -10.26
N GLN A 16 -15.57 -4.65 -10.80
CA GLN A 16 -16.95 -4.53 -10.34
C GLN A 16 -17.25 -5.25 -9.01
N ASN A 17 -16.67 -6.43 -8.73
CA ASN A 17 -17.11 -7.29 -7.61
C ASN A 17 -16.18 -7.30 -6.39
N ARG A 18 -14.86 -7.14 -6.56
CA ARG A 18 -13.91 -7.11 -5.42
C ARG A 18 -13.45 -5.70 -5.08
N GLY A 19 -13.26 -4.87 -6.10
CA GLY A 19 -12.75 -3.51 -5.94
C GLY A 19 -11.35 -3.48 -5.31
N ILE A 20 -11.00 -2.30 -4.80
CA ILE A 20 -9.77 -2.06 -4.04
C ILE A 20 -10.11 -2.15 -2.55
N SER A 21 -9.24 -2.78 -1.77
CA SER A 21 -9.40 -3.02 -0.35
C SER A 21 -8.08 -2.85 0.40
N PRO A 22 -8.10 -2.61 1.72
CA PRO A 22 -6.88 -2.57 2.52
C PRO A 22 -6.04 -3.83 2.33
N GLY A 23 -4.73 -3.66 2.20
CA GLY A 23 -3.76 -4.70 1.90
C GLY A 23 -3.45 -4.89 0.40
N ASP A 24 -4.29 -4.38 -0.51
CA ASP A 24 -3.96 -4.36 -1.94
C ASP A 24 -2.74 -3.46 -2.21
N VAL A 25 -1.90 -3.87 -3.17
CA VAL A 25 -0.66 -3.16 -3.54
C VAL A 25 -0.80 -2.54 -4.93
N LEU A 26 -0.68 -1.22 -4.98
CA LEU A 26 -0.68 -0.42 -6.20
C LEU A 26 0.75 -0.10 -6.64
N TYR A 27 0.97 -0.01 -7.95
CA TYR A 27 2.23 0.43 -8.56
C TYR A 27 1.97 1.58 -9.53
N LEU A 28 2.22 2.81 -9.06
CA LEU A 28 1.79 4.03 -9.73
C LEU A 28 2.84 5.14 -9.62
N HIS A 29 2.79 6.09 -10.56
CA HIS A 29 3.60 7.31 -10.52
C HIS A 29 3.18 8.19 -9.33
N CYS A 30 4.14 8.51 -8.47
CA CYS A 30 3.92 9.31 -7.27
C CYS A 30 4.50 10.71 -7.44
N GLU A 31 3.67 11.68 -7.87
CA GLU A 31 4.07 13.10 -7.99
C GLU A 31 4.47 13.73 -6.64
N PHE A 32 4.00 13.16 -5.53
CA PHE A 32 4.30 13.63 -4.18
C PHE A 32 5.64 13.13 -3.62
N THR A 33 6.42 12.37 -4.39
CA THR A 33 7.81 12.05 -4.01
C THR A 33 8.79 13.01 -4.67
N THR A 34 9.97 13.17 -4.09
CA THR A 34 11.03 14.02 -4.64
C THR A 34 12.29 13.18 -4.90
N PRO A 35 12.68 12.94 -6.17
CA PRO A 35 11.94 13.26 -7.38
C PRO A 35 10.64 12.41 -7.52
N PRO A 36 9.68 12.84 -8.36
CA PRO A 36 8.56 12.00 -8.75
C PRO A 36 9.05 10.69 -9.36
N LYS A 37 8.42 9.58 -8.98
CA LYS A 37 8.74 8.26 -9.52
C LYS A 37 7.63 7.26 -9.29
N ILE A 38 7.67 6.17 -10.04
CA ILE A 38 6.79 5.03 -9.83
C ILE A 38 7.19 4.32 -8.53
N LYS A 39 6.21 3.98 -7.69
CA LYS A 39 6.42 3.25 -6.44
C LYS A 39 5.34 2.23 -6.18
N PHE A 40 5.72 1.19 -5.45
CA PHE A 40 4.78 0.32 -4.76
C PHE A 40 4.17 1.03 -3.55
N MET A 41 2.87 0.84 -3.36
CA MET A 41 2.11 1.42 -2.26
C MET A 41 1.06 0.42 -1.78
N VAL A 42 0.91 0.30 -0.47
CA VAL A 42 -0.17 -0.52 0.12
C VAL A 42 -1.37 0.36 0.45
N VAL A 43 -2.55 -0.09 0.07
CA VAL A 43 -3.83 0.53 0.44
C VAL A 43 -4.12 0.24 1.91
N VAL A 44 -4.46 1.27 2.68
CA VAL A 44 -4.74 1.17 4.12
C VAL A 44 -6.08 1.78 4.53
N CYS A 45 -6.75 2.47 3.61
CA CYS A 45 -8.13 2.94 3.73
C CYS A 45 -8.67 3.18 2.31
N CYS A 46 -9.93 2.87 2.04
CA CYS A 46 -10.54 3.12 0.72
C CYS A 46 -11.37 4.42 0.70
N GLU A 47 -11.86 4.89 1.85
CA GLU A 47 -12.70 6.07 1.96
C GLU A 47 -12.26 6.95 3.16
N PRO A 48 -11.41 7.97 2.93
CA PRO A 48 -10.75 8.30 1.67
C PRO A 48 -9.69 7.26 1.29
N LEU A 49 -9.30 7.22 0.01
CA LEU A 49 -8.20 6.36 -0.45
C LEU A 49 -6.89 6.82 0.18
N LEU A 50 -6.37 6.04 1.13
CA LEU A 50 -5.11 6.27 1.81
C LEU A 50 -4.15 5.15 1.51
N VAL A 51 -2.92 5.52 1.16
CA VAL A 51 -1.85 4.58 0.86
C VAL A 51 -0.59 4.86 1.68
N LEU A 52 0.19 3.82 1.95
CA LEU A 52 1.53 3.91 2.53
C LEU A 52 2.56 3.49 1.47
N LEU A 53 3.69 4.20 1.42
CA LEU A 53 4.77 3.87 0.48
C LEU A 53 5.53 2.61 0.92
N ILE A 54 5.86 1.75 -0.04
CA ILE A 54 6.82 0.67 0.12
C ILE A 54 8.17 1.15 -0.41
N ASN A 55 9.23 0.98 0.39
CA ASN A 55 10.60 1.33 0.00
C ASN A 55 11.51 0.11 0.12
N SER A 56 12.44 -0.03 -0.81
CA SER A 56 13.51 -1.04 -0.77
C SER A 56 14.38 -0.91 0.48
N GLU A 57 14.60 0.32 0.93
CA GLU A 57 15.47 0.64 2.04
C GLU A 57 14.82 1.69 2.95
N VAL A 58 15.13 1.61 4.24
CA VAL A 58 14.76 2.65 5.20
C VAL A 58 15.75 3.80 5.10
N ASN A 59 15.26 5.04 5.00
CA ASN A 59 16.12 6.23 4.95
C ASN A 59 17.04 6.31 6.19
N PRO A 60 18.34 6.67 6.06
CA PRO A 60 19.28 6.78 7.19
C PRO A 60 18.79 7.65 8.35
N PHE A 61 18.06 8.73 8.07
CA PHE A 61 17.45 9.58 9.10
C PHE A 61 16.45 8.81 9.96
N ILE A 62 15.66 7.92 9.35
CA ILE A 62 14.71 7.06 10.05
C ILE A 62 15.46 5.97 10.84
N GLN A 63 16.49 5.37 10.26
CA GLN A 63 17.31 4.34 10.93
C GLN A 63 17.93 4.85 12.24
N GLN A 64 18.34 6.11 12.27
CA GLN A 64 18.92 6.76 13.45
C GLN A 64 17.88 7.21 14.49
N ASN A 65 16.59 7.16 14.16
CA ASN A 65 15.50 7.58 15.05
C ASN A 65 14.61 6.40 15.41
N HIS A 66 14.81 5.86 16.62
CA HIS A 66 14.07 4.71 17.11
C HIS A 66 12.54 4.88 16.99
N SER A 67 12.01 6.07 17.26
CA SER A 67 10.56 6.32 17.18
C SER A 67 9.98 6.28 15.77
N LEU A 68 10.80 6.55 14.74
CA LEU A 68 10.42 6.43 13.34
C LEU A 68 10.69 5.02 12.80
N MET A 69 11.75 4.37 13.30
CA MET A 69 12.12 3.02 12.92
C MET A 69 11.05 1.99 13.31
N VAL A 70 10.44 2.13 14.50
CA VAL A 70 9.30 1.27 14.91
C VAL A 70 8.07 1.42 14.00
N CYS A 71 8.04 2.45 13.14
CA CYS A 71 6.99 2.65 12.14
C CYS A 71 7.36 2.07 10.76
N GLN A 72 8.47 1.35 10.63
CA GLN A 72 8.87 0.68 9.39
C GLN A 72 8.57 -0.81 9.50
N VAL A 73 7.61 -1.29 8.72
CA VAL A 73 7.22 -2.71 8.72
C VAL A 73 7.97 -3.43 7.62
N ALA A 74 8.82 -4.38 7.99
CA ALA A 74 9.52 -5.23 7.03
C ALA A 74 8.54 -6.17 6.32
N ILE A 75 8.70 -6.29 5.01
CA ILE A 75 7.99 -7.24 4.16
C ILE A 75 9.02 -8.03 3.35
N SER A 76 8.89 -9.34 3.30
CA SER A 76 9.86 -10.21 2.62
C SER A 76 9.50 -10.34 1.13
N GLN A 77 10.50 -10.50 0.27
CA GLN A 77 10.29 -10.89 -1.11
C GLN A 77 9.71 -12.30 -1.23
N ALA A 78 10.11 -13.19 -0.32
CA ALA A 78 9.65 -14.59 -0.30
C ALA A 78 8.14 -14.73 -0.14
N ASP A 79 7.48 -13.81 0.58
CA ASP A 79 6.03 -13.82 0.79
C ASP A 79 5.26 -12.94 -0.22
N HIS A 80 5.97 -12.22 -1.11
CA HIS A 80 5.39 -11.19 -1.96
C HIS A 80 6.04 -11.15 -3.36
N ASP A 81 5.48 -11.90 -4.32
CA ASP A 81 5.98 -12.04 -5.69
C ASP A 81 6.13 -10.72 -6.48
N PHE A 82 5.50 -9.63 -6.03
CA PHE A 82 5.64 -8.32 -6.68
C PHE A 82 6.92 -7.57 -6.28
N LEU A 83 7.64 -8.05 -5.27
CA LEU A 83 8.91 -7.48 -4.84
C LEU A 83 10.08 -8.16 -5.56
N ASP A 84 11.08 -7.36 -5.92
CA ASP A 84 12.36 -7.87 -6.39
C ASP A 84 13.32 -8.20 -5.22
N TRP A 85 13.08 -7.62 -4.04
CA TRP A 85 13.87 -7.79 -2.81
C TRP A 85 13.06 -7.35 -1.58
N ASP A 86 13.52 -7.77 -0.39
CA ASP A 86 12.93 -7.39 0.90
C ASP A 86 12.79 -5.88 1.02
N SER A 87 11.65 -5.43 1.52
CA SER A 87 11.26 -4.02 1.52
C SER A 87 10.59 -3.62 2.82
N PHE A 88 10.21 -2.35 2.93
CA PHE A 88 9.61 -1.78 4.13
C PHE A 88 8.39 -0.92 3.78
N VAL A 89 7.26 -1.20 4.44
CA VAL A 89 6.11 -0.29 4.44
C VAL A 89 6.39 0.85 5.41
N ASN A 90 6.40 2.08 4.90
CA ASN A 90 6.62 3.27 5.69
C ASN A 90 5.32 3.77 6.34
N CYS A 91 5.15 3.51 7.64
CA CYS A 91 3.95 3.88 8.39
C CYS A 91 4.07 5.24 9.12
N ILE A 92 5.03 6.09 8.77
CA ILE A 92 5.16 7.43 9.39
C ILE A 92 4.16 8.44 8.80
N GLN A 93 3.72 8.22 7.55
CA GLN A 93 2.85 9.11 6.80
C GLN A 93 2.03 8.31 5.79
N ALA A 94 0.73 8.61 5.72
CA ALA A 94 -0.16 8.15 4.66
C ALA A 94 -0.44 9.27 3.66
N HIS A 95 -0.66 8.87 2.41
CA HIS A 95 -0.92 9.75 1.29
C HIS A 95 -2.36 9.61 0.80
N GLU A 96 -3.06 10.73 0.75
CA GLU A 96 -4.39 10.92 0.17
C GLU A 96 -4.21 11.57 -1.21
N ALA A 97 -3.49 10.88 -2.10
CA ALA A 97 -2.98 11.47 -3.35
C ALA A 97 -3.71 11.00 -4.61
N PHE A 98 -4.66 10.07 -4.47
CA PHE A 98 -5.32 9.41 -5.60
C PHE A 98 -6.83 9.43 -5.41
N ASP A 99 -7.55 9.66 -6.50
CA ASP A 99 -8.99 9.47 -6.56
C ASP A 99 -9.31 7.99 -6.79
N LEU A 100 -10.22 7.44 -5.99
CA LEU A 100 -10.54 6.02 -6.02
C LEU A 100 -11.11 5.57 -7.38
N GLU A 101 -11.96 6.38 -8.01
CA GLU A 101 -12.57 6.04 -9.29
C GLU A 101 -11.53 6.08 -10.41
N VAL A 102 -10.62 7.05 -10.37
CA VAL A 102 -9.47 7.10 -11.29
C VAL A 102 -8.57 5.88 -11.15
N ILE A 103 -8.34 5.37 -9.94
CA ILE A 103 -7.57 4.12 -9.77
C ILE A 103 -8.34 2.91 -10.31
N LYS A 104 -9.66 2.83 -10.09
CA LYS A 104 -10.49 1.74 -10.66
C LYS A 104 -10.45 1.72 -12.18
N GLU A 105 -10.48 2.89 -12.83
CA GLU A 105 -10.33 3.03 -14.29
C GLU A 105 -8.95 2.56 -14.75
N GLN A 106 -7.88 2.95 -14.06
CA GLN A 106 -6.51 2.50 -14.37
C GLN A 106 -6.35 0.98 -14.20
N ILE A 107 -6.93 0.38 -13.16
CA ILE A 107 -6.94 -1.08 -12.97
C ILE A 107 -7.74 -1.79 -14.07
N ALA A 108 -8.86 -1.22 -14.52
CA ALA A 108 -9.64 -1.79 -15.62
C ALA A 108 -8.88 -1.75 -16.95
N ALA A 109 -8.01 -0.75 -17.14
CA ALA A 109 -7.18 -0.60 -18.34
C ALA A 109 -5.89 -1.44 -18.29
N ASP A 110 -5.23 -1.54 -17.13
CA ASP A 110 -3.97 -2.28 -16.93
C ASP A 110 -3.91 -2.89 -15.53
N TYR A 111 -4.65 -3.99 -15.34
CA TYR A 111 -4.75 -4.65 -14.04
C TYR A 111 -3.38 -5.09 -13.49
N GLY A 112 -2.56 -5.77 -14.31
CA GLY A 112 -1.30 -6.36 -13.86
C GLY A 112 -0.16 -5.34 -13.72
N GLY A 113 -0.25 -4.20 -14.40
CA GLY A 113 0.66 -3.08 -14.24
C GLY A 113 0.34 -2.22 -13.01
N VAL A 114 -0.95 -2.06 -12.68
CA VAL A 114 -1.39 -1.19 -11.57
C VAL A 114 -1.57 -1.96 -10.27
N LEU A 115 -2.32 -3.07 -10.25
CA LEU A 115 -2.60 -3.87 -9.06
C LEU A 115 -1.66 -5.08 -9.01
N LYS A 116 -0.68 -5.04 -8.13
CA LYS A 116 0.44 -5.99 -8.12
C LYS A 116 0.24 -7.20 -7.23
N GLY A 117 -0.76 -7.16 -6.36
CA GLY A 117 -1.04 -8.22 -5.40
C GLY A 117 -1.52 -7.65 -4.07
N ARG A 118 -1.22 -8.35 -2.98
CA ARG A 118 -1.52 -7.93 -1.61
C ARG A 118 -0.34 -8.19 -0.71
N ILE A 119 -0.23 -7.43 0.37
CA ILE A 119 0.60 -7.86 1.51
C ILE A 119 -0.16 -8.85 2.39
N THR A 120 0.57 -9.72 3.09
CA THR A 120 -0.04 -10.74 3.97
C THR A 120 -0.81 -10.12 5.14
N ASP A 121 -1.75 -10.87 5.71
CA ASP A 121 -2.53 -10.41 6.87
C ASP A 121 -1.62 -10.17 8.10
N GLN A 122 -0.55 -10.97 8.25
CA GLN A 122 0.47 -10.75 9.28
C GLN A 122 1.16 -9.39 9.11
N CYS A 123 1.54 -9.03 7.88
CA CYS A 123 2.10 -7.72 7.59
C CYS A 123 1.05 -6.61 7.83
N MET A 124 -0.23 -6.82 7.54
CA MET A 124 -1.29 -5.86 7.84
C MET A 124 -1.49 -5.63 9.34
N GLN A 125 -1.39 -6.65 10.19
CA GLN A 125 -1.40 -6.51 11.65
C GLN A 125 -0.21 -5.65 12.14
N GLN A 126 0.97 -5.88 11.56
CA GLN A 126 2.16 -5.07 11.86
C GLN A 126 2.00 -3.62 11.38
N VAL A 127 1.44 -3.40 10.18
CA VAL A 127 1.10 -2.07 9.66
C VAL A 127 0.14 -1.35 10.58
N ARG A 128 -0.94 -2.00 11.03
CA ARG A 128 -1.88 -1.42 11.99
C ARG A 128 -1.16 -0.99 13.28
N THR A 129 -0.30 -1.85 13.81
CA THR A 129 0.48 -1.59 15.03
C THR A 129 1.45 -0.42 14.84
N ALA A 130 2.15 -0.36 13.71
CA ALA A 130 3.07 0.73 13.35
C ALA A 130 2.34 2.07 13.17
N VAL A 131 1.18 2.06 12.50
CA VAL A 131 0.30 3.25 12.37
C VAL A 131 -0.17 3.72 13.75
N MET A 132 -0.55 2.80 14.63
CA MET A 132 -0.93 3.10 16.01
C MET A 132 0.23 3.72 16.81
N ALA A 133 1.47 3.27 16.59
CA ALA A 133 2.67 3.83 17.24
C ALA A 133 3.12 5.17 16.63
N SER A 134 2.78 5.45 15.37
CA SER A 134 3.23 6.64 14.65
C SER A 134 2.78 7.94 15.31
N LYS A 135 3.77 8.79 15.65
CA LYS A 135 3.57 10.12 16.24
C LYS A 135 3.45 11.22 15.18
N THR A 136 3.88 10.94 13.95
CA THR A 136 3.93 11.91 12.83
C THR A 136 2.72 11.79 11.90
N MET A 137 2.05 10.64 11.89
CA MET A 137 0.85 10.42 11.08
C MET A 137 -0.22 11.48 11.38
N VAL A 138 -0.75 12.10 10.33
CA VAL A 138 -1.86 13.04 10.47
C VAL A 138 -3.03 12.37 11.21
N LYS A 139 -3.51 13.00 12.29
CA LYS A 139 -4.55 12.43 13.19
C LYS A 139 -5.77 11.89 12.43
N ARG A 140 -6.24 12.61 11.42
CA ARG A 140 -7.39 12.20 10.60
C ARG A 140 -7.10 10.91 9.82
N HIS A 141 -5.93 10.80 9.18
CA HIS A 141 -5.51 9.61 8.45
C HIS A 141 -5.31 8.43 9.40
N LYS A 142 -4.64 8.67 10.53
CA LYS A 142 -4.44 7.65 11.56
C LYS A 142 -5.78 7.04 12.01
N ARG A 143 -6.78 7.87 12.30
CA ARG A 143 -8.12 7.41 12.67
C ARG A 143 -8.79 6.60 11.55
N SER A 144 -8.79 7.12 10.32
CA SER A 144 -9.40 6.42 9.18
C SER A 144 -8.74 5.07 8.91
N ILE A 145 -7.41 5.00 8.98
CA ILE A 145 -6.65 3.77 8.81
C ILE A 145 -6.96 2.78 9.94
N LEU A 146 -6.88 3.19 11.21
CA LEU A 146 -7.15 2.26 12.32
C LEU A 146 -8.58 1.72 12.30
N ASN A 147 -9.56 2.52 11.87
CA ASN A 147 -10.93 2.05 11.65
C ASN A 147 -11.01 1.05 10.48
N ALA A 148 -10.37 1.35 9.36
CA ALA A 148 -10.37 0.47 8.18
C ALA A 148 -9.63 -0.86 8.43
N LEU A 149 -8.70 -0.88 9.40
CA LEU A 149 -7.90 -2.06 9.74
C LEU A 149 -8.38 -2.80 10.99
N GLN A 150 -9.61 -2.59 11.46
CA GLN A 150 -10.15 -3.25 12.67
C GLN A 150 -10.09 -4.79 12.62
N GLN A 151 -10.23 -5.39 11.44
CA GLN A 151 -10.13 -6.85 11.27
C GLN A 151 -8.71 -7.41 11.49
N TYR A 152 -7.70 -6.53 11.56
CA TYR A 152 -6.29 -6.86 11.78
C TYR A 152 -5.85 -6.54 13.22
N GLU A 153 -6.78 -6.56 14.16
CA GLU A 153 -6.52 -6.49 15.61
C GLU A 153 -5.84 -7.72 16.18
#